data_AF-A0A925KEV2-F1
#
_entry.id   AF-A0A925KEV2-F1
#
_cell.length_a   1.000
_cell.length_b   1.000
_cell.length_c   1.000
_cell.angle_alpha   90.00
_cell.angle_beta   90.00
_cell.angle_gamma   90.00
#
_symmetry.space_group_name_H-M   'P 1'
#
loop_
_entity.id
_entity.type
_entity.pdbx_description
1 polymer ?
#
loop_
_entity_poly.entity_id
_entity_poly.type
_entity_poly.pdbx_seq_one_letter_code
_entity_poly.pdbx_strand_id
1 'polypeptide(L)'
;MPFLHAFVVTAAVAGLTAAASTAAAQGATVTTPQVRAELVAHAPEGVSAGKPVWLGLKIDHQPHWHTYWKNPGDSGLPTALEWTLPAGVTAGEIAWPT
;
A
#
# COMPACT_ATOMS: atom_id res chain seq x y z
N MET A 1 33.91 -29.62 -22.08
CA MET A 1 34.61 -28.88 -21.01
C MET A 1 34.13 -27.42 -21.00
N PRO A 2 33.03 -27.08 -20.31
CA PRO A 2 32.75 -25.67 -19.98
C PRO A 2 33.56 -25.26 -18.75
N PHE A 3 34.32 -24.19 -18.91
CA PHE A 3 35.10 -23.53 -17.87
C PHE A 3 34.20 -22.64 -17.00
N LEU A 4 34.42 -22.74 -15.69
CA LEU A 4 33.84 -21.91 -14.63
C LEU A 4 34.41 -20.48 -14.71
N HIS A 5 33.58 -19.46 -14.50
CA HIS A 5 34.07 -18.15 -14.04
C HIS A 5 33.33 -17.78 -12.76
N ALA A 6 34.12 -17.78 -11.68
CA ALA A 6 33.72 -17.33 -10.35
C ALA A 6 33.86 -15.81 -10.25
N PHE A 7 32.98 -15.18 -9.48
CA PHE A 7 33.36 -14.00 -8.71
C PHE A 7 32.71 -14.10 -7.33
N VAL A 8 33.56 -14.27 -6.31
CA VAL A 8 33.18 -14.18 -4.89
C VAL A 8 33.38 -12.72 -4.50
N VAL A 9 32.30 -12.03 -4.14
CA VAL A 9 32.40 -10.79 -3.38
C VAL A 9 32.39 -11.18 -1.92
N THR A 10 33.57 -11.17 -1.30
CA THR A 10 33.73 -11.29 0.14
C THR A 10 33.28 -9.97 0.77
N ALA A 11 32.02 -9.88 1.19
CA ALA A 11 31.61 -8.84 2.12
C ALA A 11 31.88 -9.34 3.54
N ALA A 12 32.80 -8.66 4.23
CA ALA A 12 33.05 -8.85 5.64
C ALA A 12 31.73 -8.78 6.41
N VAL A 13 31.47 -9.82 7.22
CA VAL A 13 30.34 -9.87 8.16
C VAL A 13 30.65 -8.89 9.29
N ALA A 14 30.41 -7.61 9.07
CA ALA A 14 30.21 -6.65 10.15
C ALA A 14 28.73 -6.76 10.54
N GLY A 15 28.47 -7.41 11.68
CA GLY A 15 27.13 -7.68 12.19
C GLY A 15 26.32 -6.41 12.37
N LEU A 16 25.51 -6.09 11.36
CA LEU A 16 24.34 -5.26 11.53
C LEU A 16 23.19 -6.23 11.80
N THR A 17 22.95 -6.54 13.07
CA THR A 17 21.62 -7.01 13.48
C THR A 17 20.66 -5.87 13.15
N ALA A 18 20.16 -5.85 11.91
CA ALA A 18 18.99 -5.06 11.58
C ALA A 18 17.89 -5.62 12.48
N ALA A 19 17.60 -4.91 13.57
CA ALA A 19 16.36 -5.09 14.29
C ALA A 19 15.27 -4.82 13.27
N ALA A 20 14.78 -5.88 12.63
CA ALA A 20 13.58 -5.86 11.84
C ALA A 20 12.50 -5.43 12.83
N SER A 21 12.22 -4.13 12.84
CA SER A 21 11.11 -3.58 13.57
C SER A 21 9.90 -4.21 12.91
N THR A 22 9.34 -5.23 13.54
CA THR A 22 8.00 -5.70 13.22
C THR A 22 7.09 -4.53 13.55
N ALA A 23 6.92 -3.63 12.59
CA ALA A 23 5.86 -2.66 12.62
C ALA A 23 4.60 -3.48 12.86
N ALA A 24 4.01 -3.36 14.05
CA ALA A 24 2.72 -3.94 14.33
C ALA A 24 1.81 -3.44 13.21
N ALA A 25 1.32 -4.35 12.37
CA ALA A 25 0.43 -3.97 11.28
C ALA A 25 -0.77 -3.26 11.94
N GLN A 26 -0.84 -1.94 11.82
CA GLN A 26 -2.08 -1.23 12.11
C GLN A 26 -3.14 -1.88 11.24
N GLY A 27 -4.26 -2.27 11.86
CA GLY A 27 -5.31 -3.02 11.17
C GLY A 27 -5.71 -2.26 9.90
N ALA A 28 -5.83 -2.99 8.79
CA ALA A 28 -6.26 -2.44 7.51
C ALA A 28 -7.71 -1.93 7.53
N THR A 29 -8.42 -2.05 8.65
CA THR A 29 -9.82 -1.63 8.82
C THR A 29 -9.93 -0.59 9.93
N VAL A 30 -10.70 0.46 9.67
CA VAL A 30 -11.15 1.46 10.65
C VAL A 30 -12.68 1.47 10.66
N THR A 31 -13.28 1.38 11.84
CA THR A 31 -14.73 1.43 12.01
C THR A 31 -15.13 2.61 12.87
N THR A 32 -16.10 3.37 12.39
CA THR A 32 -16.83 4.43 13.10
C THR A 32 -18.30 4.06 13.17
N PRO A 33 -19.15 4.78 13.93
CA PRO A 33 -20.59 4.54 13.91
C PRO A 33 -21.24 4.67 12.52
N GLN A 34 -20.66 5.48 11.63
CA GLN A 34 -21.21 5.81 10.31
C GLN A 34 -20.62 4.99 9.16
N VAL A 35 -19.35 4.59 9.29
CA VAL A 35 -18.57 4.04 8.17
C VAL A 35 -17.59 2.99 8.69
N ARG A 36 -17.49 1.87 7.95
CA ARG A 36 -16.35 0.97 8.00
C ARG A 36 -15.49 1.18 6.75
N ALA A 37 -14.24 1.56 6.94
CA ALA A 37 -13.25 1.73 5.88
C ALA A 37 -12.21 0.62 5.97
N GLU A 38 -11.87 0.01 4.84
CA GLU A 38 -10.91 -1.09 4.76
C GLU A 38 -9.98 -0.93 3.56
N LEU A 39 -8.68 -1.13 3.78
CA LEU A 39 -7.69 -1.22 2.71
C LEU A 39 -7.59 -2.66 2.22
N VAL A 40 -7.86 -2.86 0.93
CA VAL A 40 -7.83 -4.17 0.26
C VAL A 40 -6.72 -4.18 -0.78
N ALA A 41 -5.93 -5.25 -0.81
CA ALA A 41 -4.88 -5.43 -1.80
C ALA A 41 -5.34 -6.36 -2.93
N HIS A 42 -5.03 -5.99 -4.17
CA HIS A 42 -5.16 -6.85 -5.34
C HIS A 42 -3.83 -6.92 -6.08
N ALA A 43 -3.19 -8.09 -6.03
CA ALA A 43 -1.88 -8.34 -6.63
C ALA A 43 -1.88 -9.71 -7.33
N PRO A 44 -2.47 -9.83 -8.52
CA PRO A 44 -2.63 -11.12 -9.21
C PRO A 44 -1.30 -11.76 -9.59
N GLU A 45 -0.25 -10.96 -9.77
CA GLU A 45 1.12 -11.42 -10.06
C GLU A 45 2.00 -11.55 -8.80
N GLY A 46 1.41 -11.35 -7.62
CA GLY A 46 2.13 -11.30 -6.34
C GLY A 46 2.82 -9.96 -6.07
N VAL A 47 3.47 -9.85 -4.90
CA VAL A 47 4.19 -8.65 -4.46
C VAL A 47 5.68 -8.83 -4.74
N SER A 48 6.17 -8.25 -5.83
CA SER A 48 7.58 -8.29 -6.23
C SER A 48 7.99 -7.04 -7.01
N ALA A 49 9.30 -6.79 -7.11
CA ALA A 49 9.81 -5.61 -7.80
C ALA A 49 9.36 -5.57 -9.28
N GLY A 50 8.90 -4.40 -9.71
CA GLY A 50 8.41 -4.19 -11.08
C GLY A 50 7.02 -4.76 -11.38
N LYS A 51 6.35 -5.40 -10.40
CA LYS A 51 4.96 -5.85 -10.53
C LYS A 51 4.01 -4.87 -9.85
N PRO A 52 2.91 -4.48 -10.50
CA PRO A 52 1.94 -3.57 -9.91
C PRO A 52 1.18 -4.25 -8.78
N VAL A 53 0.92 -3.51 -7.71
CA VAL A 53 0.01 -3.88 -6.63
C VAL A 53 -1.07 -2.82 -6.57
N TRP A 54 -2.33 -3.24 -6.65
CA TRP A 54 -3.46 -2.35 -6.47
C TRP A 54 -3.85 -2.32 -5.00
N LEU A 55 -4.03 -1.11 -4.47
CA LEU A 55 -4.63 -0.88 -3.16
C LEU A 55 -5.97 -0.18 -3.38
N GLY A 56 -7.04 -0.81 -2.91
CA GLY A 56 -8.40 -0.26 -2.93
C GLY A 56 -8.83 0.17 -1.54
N LEU A 57 -9.39 1.37 -1.42
CA LEU A 57 -10.13 1.77 -0.23
C LEU A 57 -11.60 1.34 -0.38
N LYS A 58 -11.99 0.30 0.36
CA LYS A 58 -13.39 -0.13 0.46
C LYS A 58 -14.06 0.66 1.58
N ILE A 59 -15.21 1.26 1.28
CA ILE A 59 -15.99 2.04 2.23
C ILE A 59 -17.41 1.47 2.29
N ASP A 60 -17.80 0.98 3.46
CA ASP A 60 -19.15 0.52 3.74
C ASP A 60 -19.87 1.56 4.63
N HIS A 61 -20.85 2.27 4.05
CA HIS A 61 -21.62 3.32 4.74
C HIS A 61 -22.85 2.75 5.46
N GLN A 62 -23.19 3.34 6.60
CA GLN A 62 -24.53 3.24 7.18
C GLN A 62 -25.58 3.96 6.31
N PRO A 63 -26.87 3.64 6.45
CA PRO A 63 -27.94 4.32 5.72
C PRO A 63 -27.85 5.84 5.83
N HIS A 64 -28.06 6.52 4.69
CA HIS A 64 -28.03 7.99 4.54
C HIS A 64 -26.65 8.67 4.73
N TRP A 65 -25.59 7.90 4.96
CA TRP A 65 -24.22 8.43 4.98
C TRP A 65 -23.54 8.26 3.63
N HIS A 66 -22.73 9.26 3.27
CA HIS A 66 -22.03 9.32 2.00
C HIS A 66 -20.62 9.87 2.19
N THR A 67 -19.71 9.44 1.33
CA THR A 67 -18.37 10.01 1.18
C THR A 67 -18.30 10.74 -0.14
N TYR A 68 -17.65 11.91 -0.17
CA TYR A 68 -17.54 12.70 -1.38
C TYR A 68 -16.55 12.10 -2.39
N TRP A 69 -16.95 12.22 -3.66
CA TRP A 69 -16.18 11.80 -4.82
C TRP A 69 -15.12 12.85 -5.22
N LYS A 70 -14.42 12.61 -6.34
CA LYS A 70 -13.48 13.55 -6.98
C LYS A 70 -14.01 14.98 -7.13
N ASN A 71 -15.30 15.16 -7.40
CA ASN A 71 -15.95 16.48 -7.48
C ASN A 71 -17.03 16.60 -6.39
N PRO A 72 -16.71 17.20 -5.23
CA PRO A 72 -17.65 17.29 -4.10
C PRO A 72 -18.70 18.41 -4.24
N GLY A 73 -18.59 19.26 -5.27
CA GLY A 73 -19.33 20.53 -5.34
C GLY A 73 -18.94 21.50 -4.22
N ASP A 74 -19.80 22.48 -3.93
CA ASP A 74 -19.53 23.54 -2.94
C ASP A 74 -19.66 23.08 -1.47
N SER A 75 -20.08 21.83 -1.24
CA SER A 75 -20.50 21.37 0.09
C SER A 75 -19.52 20.41 0.78
N GLY A 76 -18.36 20.10 0.19
CA GLY A 76 -17.48 19.07 0.72
C GLY A 76 -16.01 19.14 0.30
N LEU A 77 -15.21 18.21 0.85
CA LEU A 77 -13.82 17.97 0.46
C LEU A 77 -13.73 16.63 -0.28
N PRO A 78 -12.92 16.52 -1.35
CA PRO A 78 -12.73 15.25 -2.02
C PRO A 78 -12.01 14.26 -1.10
N THR A 79 -12.27 12.97 -1.30
CA THR A 79 -11.50 11.94 -0.60
C THR A 79 -10.04 12.00 -1.03
N ALA A 80 -9.13 12.08 -0.05
CA ALA A 80 -7.69 12.08 -0.25
C ALA A 80 -7.07 10.82 0.37
N LEU A 81 -5.99 10.33 -0.25
CA LEU A 81 -5.18 9.21 0.25
C LEU A 81 -3.74 9.70 0.40
N GLU A 82 -3.26 9.70 1.63
CA GLU A 82 -1.88 10.03 1.95
C GLU A 82 -1.15 8.77 2.38
N TRP A 83 -0.04 8.46 1.71
CA TRP A 83 0.67 7.21 1.90
C TRP A 83 2.00 7.44 2.60
N THR A 84 2.26 6.65 3.63
CA THR A 84 3.63 6.40 4.12
C THR A 84 4.11 5.10 3.50
N LEU A 85 5.09 5.17 2.60
CA LEU A 85 5.57 4.03 1.82
C LEU A 85 7.03 3.73 2.12
N PRO A 86 7.45 2.45 2.07
CA PRO A 86 8.86 2.11 2.15
C PRO A 86 9.62 2.61 0.92
N ALA A 87 10.94 2.73 1.06
CA ALA A 87 11.80 3.12 -0.05
C ALA A 87 11.65 2.16 -1.25
N GLY A 88 11.61 2.73 -2.46
CA GLY A 88 11.44 1.96 -3.70
C GLY A 88 9.99 1.66 -4.08
N VAL A 89 9.00 2.08 -3.27
CA VAL A 89 7.57 1.98 -3.62
C VAL A 89 7.01 3.38 -3.86
N THR A 90 6.26 3.53 -4.95
CA THR A 90 5.59 4.79 -5.32
C THR A 90 4.12 4.52 -5.57
N ALA A 91 3.24 5.36 -5.00
CA ALA A 91 1.82 5.35 -5.33
C ALA A 91 1.55 6.21 -6.58
N GLY A 92 0.67 5.73 -7.45
CA GLY A 92 0.11 6.53 -8.54
C GLY A 92 -1.09 7.37 -8.09
N GLU A 93 -1.73 8.05 -9.04
CA GLU A 93 -2.99 8.76 -8.79
C GLU A 93 -4.12 7.81 -8.36
N ILE A 94 -5.15 8.36 -7.69
CA ILE A 94 -6.36 7.61 -7.34
C ILE A 94 -7.08 7.19 -8.63
N ALA A 95 -7.19 5.88 -8.84
CA ALA A 95 -8.05 5.30 -9.87
C ALA A 95 -9.50 5.29 -9.37
N TRP A 96 -10.26 6.32 -9.77
CA TRP A 96 -11.68 6.42 -9.45
C TRP A 96 -12.51 5.44 -10.28
N PRO A 97 -13.50 4.75 -9.69
CA PRO A 97 -14.48 3.99 -10.47
C PRO A 97 -15.18 4.87 -11.53
N THR A 98 -15.57 4.28 -12.65
CA THR A 98 -16.31 4.96 -13.73
C THR A 98 -17.80 4.69 -13.64
#